data_AF-A0A0N0DUN1-F1
#
_entry.id   AF-A0A0N0DUN1-F1
#
_cell.length_a   1.000
_cell.length_b   1.000
_cell.length_c   1.000
_cell.angle_alpha   90.00
_cell.angle_beta   90.00
_cell.angle_gamma   90.00
#
_symmetry.space_group_name_H-M   'P 1'
#
loop_
_entity.id
_entity.type
_entity.pdbx_description
1 polymer ?
#
loop_
_entity_poly.entity_id
_entity_poly.type
_entity_poly.pdbx_seq_one_letter_code
_entity_poly.pdbx_strand_id
1 'polypeptide(L)'
;MPACLPYYTGVMAFTLIHFVAWAFAFVATPTAQFQDPHSPSGHGCYTMWGYRKFCGDVPYDLTGNDAFGCNRRTSTMHAAAAFAVMASVLGFIGLVFGILLNTQINLPPVIAFSLAAACIPCTLISFACVASVYTMSMCDGTSYKGKYPYTAGFALMVASWGLEIIAVVLLGITSWTRPPKEEKITTPPSTERSASRSARVCASVRKTRTSLCRDSNENGARS
;
A
#
# COMPACT_ATOMS: atom_id res chain seq x y z
N MET A 1 -14.84 15.88 -22.55
CA MET A 1 -15.45 14.75 -21.81
C MET A 1 -14.56 13.51 -21.58
N PRO A 2 -13.36 13.30 -22.20
CA PRO A 2 -12.62 12.04 -21.99
C PRO A 2 -11.77 11.96 -20.71
N ALA A 3 -11.56 13.05 -19.95
CA ALA A 3 -10.59 13.06 -18.84
C ALA A 3 -11.13 12.56 -17.47
N CYS A 4 -12.45 12.54 -17.25
CA CYS A 4 -13.02 12.10 -15.94
C CYS A 4 -13.00 10.59 -15.74
N LEU A 5 -13.20 9.82 -16.82
CA LEU A 5 -13.22 8.36 -16.78
C LEU A 5 -11.83 7.74 -16.47
N PRO A 6 -10.73 8.15 -17.12
CA PRO A 6 -9.39 7.62 -16.82
C PRO A 6 -8.90 8.01 -15.42
N TYR A 7 -9.31 9.18 -14.93
CA TYR A 7 -9.00 9.62 -13.58
C TYR A 7 -9.64 8.71 -12.52
N TYR A 8 -10.95 8.45 -12.61
CA TYR A 8 -11.64 7.57 -11.66
C TYR A 8 -11.13 6.13 -11.73
N THR A 9 -10.91 5.58 -12.93
CA THR A 9 -10.37 4.22 -13.07
C THR A 9 -8.96 4.09 -12.48
N GLY A 10 -8.14 5.13 -12.61
CA GLY A 10 -6.78 5.09 -12.10
C GLY A 10 -6.69 5.23 -10.58
N VAL A 11 -7.54 6.04 -9.94
CA VAL A 11 -7.60 6.11 -8.46
C VAL A 11 -8.13 4.79 -7.88
N MET A 12 -9.14 4.17 -8.51
CA MET A 12 -9.63 2.85 -8.12
C MET A 12 -8.53 1.78 -8.22
N ALA A 13 -7.82 1.72 -9.35
CA ALA A 13 -6.71 0.79 -9.56
C ALA A 13 -5.59 1.01 -8.53
N PHE A 14 -5.22 2.27 -8.27
CA PHE A 14 -4.28 2.64 -7.22
C PHE A 14 -4.70 2.06 -5.87
N THR A 15 -5.95 2.29 -5.44
CA THR A 15 -6.42 1.82 -4.13
C THR A 15 -6.40 0.30 -3.97
N LEU A 16 -6.73 -0.44 -5.04
CA LEU A 16 -6.70 -1.89 -5.01
C LEU A 16 -5.27 -2.43 -4.93
N ILE A 17 -4.36 -1.91 -5.75
CA ILE A 17 -2.95 -2.33 -5.74
C ILE A 17 -2.30 -1.96 -4.41
N HIS A 18 -2.57 -0.75 -3.90
CA HIS A 18 -2.05 -0.29 -2.61
C HIS A 18 -2.57 -1.15 -1.44
N PHE A 19 -3.83 -1.60 -1.48
CA PHE A 19 -4.37 -2.54 -0.50
C PHE A 19 -3.62 -3.87 -0.50
N VAL A 20 -3.39 -4.46 -1.69
CA VAL A 20 -2.66 -5.73 -1.82
C VAL A 20 -1.22 -5.57 -1.35
N ALA A 21 -0.56 -4.47 -1.73
CA ALA A 21 0.79 -4.15 -1.27
C ALA A 21 0.85 -4.07 0.26
N TRP A 22 -0.03 -3.26 0.86
CA TRP A 22 -0.13 -3.14 2.31
C TRP A 22 -0.40 -4.49 3.00
N ALA A 23 -1.30 -5.31 2.47
CA ALA A 23 -1.60 -6.63 3.03
C ALA A 23 -0.36 -7.54 3.01
N PHE A 24 0.43 -7.50 1.93
CA PHE A 24 1.68 -8.25 1.84
C PHE A 24 2.71 -7.76 2.85
N ALA A 25 2.92 -6.45 3.01
CA ALA A 25 3.80 -5.90 4.05
C ALA A 25 3.34 -6.30 5.46
N PHE A 26 2.03 -6.21 5.73
CA PHE A 26 1.46 -6.53 7.03
C PHE A 26 1.64 -8.01 7.39
N VAL A 27 1.38 -8.92 6.44
CA VAL A 27 1.57 -10.37 6.64
C VAL A 27 3.06 -10.73 6.66
N ALA A 28 3.91 -10.07 5.89
CA ALA A 28 5.35 -10.32 5.88
C ALA A 28 6.02 -9.99 7.22
N THR A 29 5.54 -8.97 7.94
CA THR A 29 6.13 -8.47 9.20
C THR A 29 6.19 -9.53 10.33
N PRO A 30 5.11 -10.27 10.65
CA PRO A 30 5.16 -11.36 11.61
C PRO A 30 5.70 -12.67 11.02
N THR A 31 5.74 -12.81 9.69
CA THR A 31 6.16 -14.03 9.03
C THR A 31 7.68 -14.23 9.17
N ALA A 32 8.08 -15.50 9.26
CA ALA A 32 9.49 -15.87 9.20
C ALA A 32 10.16 -15.29 7.96
N GLN A 33 11.43 -14.89 8.11
CA GLN A 33 12.26 -14.38 7.03
C GLN A 33 13.25 -15.45 6.57
N PHE A 34 13.77 -16.24 7.51
CA PHE A 34 14.67 -17.36 7.24
C PHE A 34 14.16 -18.66 7.85
N GLN A 35 14.46 -19.76 7.19
CA GLN A 35 14.18 -21.11 7.68
C GLN A 35 15.46 -21.77 8.16
N ASP A 36 15.36 -22.49 9.28
CA ASP A 36 16.43 -23.29 9.86
C ASP A 36 16.17 -24.78 9.62
N PRO A 37 16.78 -25.36 8.57
CA PRO A 37 16.66 -26.77 8.26
C PRO A 37 17.48 -27.67 9.19
N HIS A 38 18.31 -27.12 10.08
CA HIS A 38 19.19 -27.88 10.97
C HIS A 38 18.73 -27.82 12.44
N SER A 39 17.56 -27.21 12.68
CA SER A 39 16.93 -27.21 13.99
C SER A 39 16.67 -28.65 14.47
N PRO A 40 16.72 -28.94 15.78
CA PRO A 40 16.43 -30.29 16.33
C PRO A 40 15.05 -30.83 15.94
N SER A 41 14.12 -29.92 15.64
CA SER A 41 12.75 -30.17 15.18
C SER A 41 12.59 -30.20 13.66
N GLY A 42 13.64 -29.88 12.88
CA GLY A 42 13.61 -29.80 11.41
C GLY A 42 12.83 -28.61 10.82
N HIS A 43 12.16 -27.81 11.66
CA HIS A 43 11.24 -26.74 11.26
C HIS A 43 11.49 -25.43 12.04
N GLY A 44 12.76 -25.11 12.31
CA GLY A 44 13.10 -23.85 12.95
C GLY A 44 12.89 -22.65 12.01
N CYS A 45 12.55 -21.50 12.56
CA CYS A 45 12.32 -20.27 11.81
C CYS A 45 12.91 -19.05 12.52
N TYR A 46 13.53 -18.17 11.74
CA TYR A 46 13.92 -16.84 12.19
C TYR A 46 12.95 -15.79 11.66
N THR A 47 12.35 -15.05 12.57
CA THR A 47 11.55 -13.87 12.28
C THR A 47 12.39 -12.60 12.54
N MET A 48 11.84 -11.43 12.24
CA MET A 48 12.45 -10.15 12.62
C MET A 48 12.52 -9.94 14.14
N TRP A 49 11.73 -10.70 14.91
CA TRP A 49 11.53 -10.53 16.35
C TRP A 49 12.35 -11.53 17.18
N GLY A 50 12.71 -12.67 16.59
CA GLY A 50 13.41 -13.75 17.27
C GLY A 50 13.32 -15.09 16.54
N TYR A 51 13.76 -16.14 17.22
CA TYR A 51 13.78 -17.51 16.73
C TYR A 51 12.65 -18.34 17.33
N ARG A 52 12.15 -19.28 16.52
CA ARG A 52 11.16 -20.29 16.91
C ARG A 52 11.67 -21.66 16.49
N LYS A 53 11.59 -22.64 17.38
CA LYS A 53 11.91 -24.04 17.05
C LYS A 53 10.86 -24.65 16.12
N PHE A 54 9.62 -24.20 16.21
CA PHE A 54 8.56 -24.54 15.28
C PHE A 54 7.93 -23.27 14.72
N CYS A 55 7.91 -23.11 13.39
CA CYS A 55 7.37 -21.93 12.74
C CYS A 55 5.87 -21.69 13.03
N GLY A 56 5.12 -22.73 13.43
CA GLY A 56 3.70 -22.66 13.77
C GLY A 56 3.41 -22.20 15.21
N ASP A 57 4.41 -22.18 16.09
CA ASP A 57 4.22 -21.78 17.48
C ASP A 57 4.11 -20.26 17.60
N VAL A 58 3.21 -19.80 18.46
CA VAL A 58 3.04 -18.38 18.81
C VAL A 58 4.20 -17.85 19.66
N PRO A 59 4.64 -18.54 20.74
CA PRO A 59 5.74 -18.04 21.56
C PRO A 59 7.09 -18.12 20.83
N TYR A 60 7.96 -17.15 21.11
CA TYR A 60 9.36 -17.19 20.67
C TYR A 60 10.19 -17.98 21.68
N ASP A 61 10.96 -18.95 21.20
CA ASP A 61 11.89 -19.72 22.05
C ASP A 61 13.08 -18.88 22.49
N LEU A 62 13.59 -18.05 21.58
CA LEU A 62 14.74 -17.19 21.80
C LEU A 62 14.46 -15.83 21.19
N THR A 63 14.89 -14.79 21.90
CA THR A 63 14.77 -13.39 21.47
C THR A 63 16.08 -12.66 21.71
N GLY A 64 16.30 -11.53 21.03
CA GLY A 64 17.49 -10.71 21.25
C GLY A 64 18.78 -11.42 20.85
N ASN A 65 19.84 -11.24 21.64
CA ASN A 65 21.16 -11.83 21.35
C ASN A 65 21.18 -13.34 21.40
N ASP A 66 20.32 -13.97 22.20
CA ASP A 66 20.27 -15.43 22.29
C ASP A 66 19.69 -16.04 21.00
N ALA A 67 18.88 -15.29 20.27
CA ALA A 67 18.38 -15.70 18.95
C ALA A 67 19.39 -15.42 17.83
N PHE A 68 19.99 -14.24 17.81
CA PHE A 68 20.79 -13.77 16.68
C PHE A 68 22.30 -13.93 16.87
N GLY A 69 22.76 -14.33 18.05
CA GLY A 69 24.16 -14.58 18.41
C GLY A 69 25.00 -13.33 18.69
N CYS A 70 24.61 -12.14 18.21
CA CYS A 70 25.32 -10.90 18.53
C CYS A 70 24.46 -9.63 18.42
N ASN A 71 24.83 -8.61 19.21
CA ASN A 71 24.16 -7.30 19.27
C ASN A 71 23.99 -6.64 17.91
N ARG A 72 24.99 -6.73 17.03
CA ARG A 72 24.93 -6.07 15.71
C ARG A 72 23.86 -6.66 14.81
N ARG A 73 23.73 -7.99 14.81
CA ARG A 73 22.68 -8.70 14.05
C ARG A 73 21.30 -8.43 14.65
N THR A 74 21.19 -8.49 15.98
CA THR A 74 19.95 -8.17 16.71
C THR A 74 19.45 -6.76 16.40
N SER A 75 20.33 -5.76 16.49
CA SER A 75 19.99 -4.35 16.22
C SER A 75 19.51 -4.14 14.78
N THR A 76 20.15 -4.81 13.82
CA THR A 76 19.77 -4.73 12.40
C THR A 76 18.40 -5.36 12.14
N MET A 77 18.08 -6.49 12.78
CA MET A 77 16.77 -7.14 12.69
C MET A 77 15.67 -6.32 13.39
N HIS A 78 15.97 -5.69 14.53
CA HIS A 78 15.02 -4.76 15.17
C HIS A 78 14.79 -3.50 14.34
N ALA A 79 15.82 -2.95 13.70
CA ALA A 79 15.65 -1.86 12.76
C ALA A 79 14.72 -2.29 11.61
N ALA A 80 14.94 -3.47 11.03
CA ALA A 80 14.07 -4.02 9.98
C ALA A 80 12.60 -4.10 10.44
N ALA A 81 12.37 -4.61 11.65
CA ALA A 81 11.05 -4.73 12.25
C ALA A 81 10.38 -3.35 12.44
N ALA A 82 11.12 -2.37 12.99
CA ALA A 82 10.61 -1.03 13.21
C ALA A 82 10.17 -0.35 11.91
N PHE A 83 10.97 -0.43 10.86
CA PHE A 83 10.62 0.13 9.56
C PHE A 83 9.45 -0.60 8.89
N ALA A 84 9.33 -1.92 9.06
CA ALA A 84 8.17 -2.68 8.56
C ALA A 84 6.86 -2.27 9.24
N VAL A 85 6.90 -2.07 10.57
CA VAL A 85 5.73 -1.58 11.34
C VAL A 85 5.37 -0.17 10.91
N MET A 86 6.35 0.73 10.78
CA MET A 86 6.11 2.10 10.30
C MET A 86 5.51 2.10 8.89
N ALA A 87 6.03 1.30 7.96
CA ALA A 87 5.46 1.14 6.63
C ALA A 87 4.03 0.61 6.68
N SER A 88 3.73 -0.35 7.55
CA SER A 88 2.37 -0.91 7.71
C SER A 88 1.38 0.14 8.22
N VAL A 89 1.78 0.97 9.20
CA VAL A 89 0.94 2.03 9.74
C VAL A 89 0.73 3.14 8.71
N LEU A 90 1.81 3.63 8.09
CA LEU A 90 1.74 4.67 7.06
C LEU A 90 0.96 4.19 5.82
N GLY A 91 1.15 2.93 5.43
CA GLY A 91 0.44 2.30 4.33
C GLY A 91 -1.05 2.18 4.59
N PHE A 92 -1.46 1.84 5.82
CA PHE A 92 -2.87 1.80 6.21
C PHE A 92 -3.50 3.20 6.20
N ILE A 93 -2.82 4.20 6.76
CA ILE A 93 -3.29 5.60 6.71
C ILE A 93 -3.42 6.04 5.25
N GLY A 94 -2.41 5.77 4.43
CA GLY A 94 -2.41 6.03 2.99
C GLY A 94 -3.57 5.34 2.26
N LEU A 95 -3.89 4.10 2.62
CA LEU A 95 -5.03 3.36 2.08
C LEU A 95 -6.36 4.04 2.41
N VAL A 96 -6.56 4.46 3.67
CA VAL A 96 -7.76 5.19 4.08
C VAL A 96 -7.90 6.48 3.26
N PHE A 97 -6.82 7.24 3.09
CA PHE A 97 -6.84 8.43 2.22
C PHE A 97 -7.12 8.08 0.75
N GLY A 98 -6.57 6.97 0.24
CA GLY A 98 -6.87 6.45 -1.08
C GLY A 98 -8.37 6.17 -1.27
N ILE A 99 -9.00 5.50 -0.29
CA ILE A 99 -10.44 5.23 -0.30
C ILE A 99 -11.23 6.54 -0.24
N LEU A 100 -10.82 7.50 0.60
CA LEU A 100 -11.47 8.80 0.69
C LEU A 100 -11.39 9.60 -0.63
N LEU A 101 -10.30 9.47 -1.39
CA LEU A 101 -10.18 10.07 -2.73
C LEU A 101 -11.21 9.50 -3.71
N ASN A 102 -11.63 8.24 -3.57
CA ASN A 102 -12.70 7.66 -4.39
C ASN A 102 -14.09 8.23 -4.04
N THR A 103 -14.31 8.66 -2.78
CA THR A 103 -15.60 9.16 -2.29
C THR A 103 -15.97 10.58 -2.72
N GLN A 104 -15.26 11.19 -3.68
CA GLN A 104 -15.51 12.54 -4.21
C GLN A 104 -15.40 13.68 -3.17
N ILE A 105 -14.80 13.42 -2.00
CA ILE A 105 -14.48 14.45 -1.01
C ILE A 105 -13.32 15.30 -1.56
N ASN A 106 -13.37 16.63 -1.35
CA ASN A 106 -12.38 17.61 -1.81
C ASN A 106 -11.01 17.53 -1.07
N LEU A 107 -10.48 16.32 -0.89
CA LEU A 107 -9.16 16.11 -0.30
C LEU A 107 -8.05 16.28 -1.34
N PRO A 108 -6.94 16.95 -0.99
CA PRO A 108 -5.81 17.07 -1.89
C PRO A 108 -5.12 15.69 -2.07
N PRO A 109 -4.89 15.22 -3.31
CA PRO A 109 -4.20 13.95 -3.61
C PRO A 109 -2.79 13.89 -3.04
N VAL A 110 -2.19 15.07 -2.85
CA VAL A 110 -0.81 15.23 -2.41
C VAL A 110 -0.57 14.50 -1.09
N ILE A 111 -1.57 14.43 -0.21
CA ILE A 111 -1.47 13.71 1.07
C ILE A 111 -1.33 12.20 0.85
N ALA A 112 -2.19 11.61 0.01
CA ALA A 112 -2.10 10.18 -0.29
C ALA A 112 -0.79 9.83 -1.02
N PHE A 113 -0.36 10.72 -1.93
CA PHE A 113 0.90 10.57 -2.64
C PHE A 113 2.11 10.63 -1.71
N SER A 114 2.16 11.58 -0.78
CA SER A 114 3.28 11.70 0.16
C SER A 114 3.37 10.51 1.13
N LEU A 115 2.22 10.04 1.63
CA LEU A 115 2.15 8.84 2.47
C LEU A 115 2.62 7.59 1.72
N ALA A 116 2.14 7.37 0.51
CA ALA A 116 2.55 6.22 -0.30
C ALA A 116 4.04 6.30 -0.70
N ALA A 117 4.53 7.49 -1.04
CA ALA A 117 5.95 7.71 -1.34
C ALA A 117 6.85 7.50 -0.10
N ALA A 118 6.37 7.81 1.10
CA ALA A 118 7.09 7.55 2.35
C ALA A 118 7.16 6.05 2.71
N CYS A 119 6.20 5.24 2.25
CA CYS A 119 6.23 3.79 2.46
C CYS A 119 7.40 3.13 1.72
N ILE A 120 7.70 3.59 0.49
CA ILE A 120 8.75 3.03 -0.37
C ILE A 120 10.12 2.94 0.33
N PRO A 121 10.70 4.01 0.92
CA PRO A 121 11.97 3.89 1.62
C PRO A 121 11.86 3.08 2.90
N CYS A 122 10.72 3.12 3.62
CA CYS A 122 10.54 2.32 4.83
C CYS A 122 10.55 0.82 4.54
N THR A 123 9.80 0.37 3.53
CA THR A 123 9.79 -1.03 3.10
C THR A 123 11.13 -1.44 2.50
N LEU A 124 11.77 -0.57 1.72
CA LEU A 124 13.13 -0.78 1.20
C LEU A 124 14.15 -1.04 2.30
N ILE A 125 14.20 -0.16 3.31
CA ILE A 125 15.13 -0.30 4.44
C ILE A 125 14.85 -1.59 5.19
N SER A 126 13.57 -1.94 5.40
CA SER A 126 13.19 -3.14 6.12
C SER A 126 13.75 -4.42 5.48
N PHE A 127 13.48 -4.66 4.19
CA PHE A 127 14.00 -5.87 3.55
C PHE A 127 15.51 -5.77 3.27
N ALA A 128 16.06 -4.58 3.08
CA ALA A 128 17.50 -4.38 2.93
C ALA A 128 18.25 -4.78 4.20
N CYS A 129 17.73 -4.46 5.38
CA CYS A 129 18.29 -4.91 6.66
C CYS A 129 18.28 -6.44 6.75
N VAL A 130 17.19 -7.11 6.37
CA VAL A 130 17.13 -8.58 6.33
C VAL A 130 18.14 -9.16 5.35
N ALA A 131 18.22 -8.61 4.14
CA ALA A 131 19.19 -9.03 3.12
C ALA A 131 20.65 -8.79 3.56
N SER A 132 20.90 -7.75 4.35
CA SER A 132 22.22 -7.46 4.90
C SER A 132 22.65 -8.55 5.90
N VAL A 133 21.74 -9.05 6.74
CA VAL A 133 21.99 -10.15 7.68
C VAL A 133 22.24 -11.47 6.94
N TYR A 134 21.61 -11.64 5.78
CA TYR A 134 21.85 -12.81 4.94
C TYR A 134 23.25 -12.82 4.32
N THR A 135 23.66 -11.68 3.76
CA THR A 135 24.86 -11.58 2.92
C THR A 135 26.13 -11.22 3.68
N MET A 136 26.03 -10.36 4.68
CA MET A 136 27.18 -9.83 5.42
C MET A 136 27.54 -10.73 6.61
N SER A 137 28.83 -10.86 6.88
CA SER A 137 29.33 -11.46 8.11
C SER A 137 29.25 -10.44 9.26
N MET A 138 28.40 -10.72 10.26
CA MET A 138 28.20 -9.80 11.39
C MET A 138 28.76 -10.32 12.71
N CYS A 139 28.54 -11.60 13.04
CA CYS A 139 28.99 -12.21 14.30
C CYS A 139 30.17 -13.16 13.99
N ASP A 140 31.40 -12.78 14.36
CA ASP A 140 32.63 -13.60 14.21
C ASP A 140 32.81 -14.24 12.82
N GLY A 141 32.52 -13.48 11.76
CA GLY A 141 32.67 -13.98 10.39
C GLY A 141 31.50 -14.85 9.89
N THR A 142 30.50 -15.15 10.73
CA THR A 142 29.35 -15.98 10.33
C THR A 142 28.29 -15.18 9.57
N SER A 143 27.90 -15.69 8.40
CA SER A 143 26.75 -15.21 7.64
C SER A 143 25.66 -16.29 7.58
N TYR A 144 24.43 -15.87 7.23
CA TYR A 144 23.31 -16.81 7.05
C TYR A 144 23.30 -17.42 5.65
N LYS A 145 24.07 -16.86 4.72
CA LYS A 145 24.26 -17.37 3.36
C LYS A 145 24.66 -18.85 3.36
N GLY A 146 23.83 -19.68 2.74
CA GLY A 146 24.06 -21.12 2.60
C GLY A 146 23.65 -21.98 3.80
N LYS A 147 23.29 -21.38 4.95
CA LYS A 147 22.79 -22.10 6.13
C LYS A 147 21.27 -21.99 6.29
N TYR A 148 20.73 -20.81 6.00
CA TYR A 148 19.32 -20.49 6.25
C TYR A 148 18.66 -19.92 4.99
N PRO A 149 17.93 -20.71 4.21
CA PRO A 149 17.26 -20.21 3.01
C PRO A 149 16.19 -19.15 3.35
N TYR A 150 15.95 -18.24 2.39
CA TYR A 150 14.85 -17.30 2.46
C TYR A 150 13.50 -18.03 2.44
N THR A 151 12.53 -17.45 3.13
CA THR A 151 11.16 -17.97 3.20
C THR A 151 10.18 -17.05 2.48
N ALA A 152 8.91 -17.48 2.42
CA ALA A 152 7.84 -16.70 1.80
C ALA A 152 7.69 -15.29 2.39
N GLY A 153 7.98 -15.08 3.68
CA GLY A 153 7.87 -13.76 4.31
C GLY A 153 8.78 -12.72 3.66
N PHE A 154 10.00 -13.10 3.29
CA PHE A 154 10.91 -12.20 2.58
C PHE A 154 10.40 -11.88 1.18
N ALA A 155 9.92 -12.88 0.44
CA ALA A 155 9.36 -12.69 -0.89
C ALA A 155 8.12 -11.77 -0.88
N LEU A 156 7.23 -11.93 0.12
CA LEU A 156 6.07 -11.07 0.30
C LEU A 156 6.46 -9.61 0.57
N MET A 157 7.52 -9.38 1.34
CA MET A 157 8.02 -8.03 1.62
C MET A 157 8.57 -7.35 0.36
N VAL A 158 9.34 -8.07 -0.46
CA VAL A 158 9.86 -7.56 -1.74
C VAL A 158 8.73 -7.33 -2.75
N ALA A 159 7.76 -8.25 -2.81
CA ALA A 159 6.57 -8.10 -3.66
C ALA A 159 5.74 -6.88 -3.27
N SER A 160 5.56 -6.63 -1.97
CA SER A 160 4.91 -5.41 -1.45
C SER A 160 5.59 -4.15 -1.99
N TRP A 161 6.90 -4.04 -1.83
CA TRP A 161 7.67 -2.87 -2.30
C TRP A 161 7.50 -2.64 -3.82
N GLY A 162 7.51 -3.72 -4.61
CA GLY A 162 7.26 -3.63 -6.05
C GLY A 162 5.85 -3.11 -6.38
N LEU A 163 4.83 -3.59 -5.67
CA LEU A 163 3.45 -3.13 -5.84
C LEU A 163 3.25 -1.69 -5.38
N GLU A 164 3.94 -1.25 -4.32
CA GLU A 164 3.93 0.15 -3.85
C GLU A 164 4.44 1.10 -4.93
N ILE A 165 5.53 0.75 -5.63
CA ILE A 165 6.06 1.55 -6.73
C ILE A 165 5.02 1.68 -7.85
N ILE A 166 4.42 0.56 -8.26
CA ILE A 166 3.39 0.55 -9.30
C ILE A 166 2.20 1.44 -8.89
N ALA A 167 1.75 1.34 -7.64
CA ALA A 167 0.68 2.16 -7.10
C ALA A 167 1.03 3.66 -7.17
N VAL A 168 2.21 4.05 -6.68
CA VAL A 168 2.66 5.46 -6.70
C VAL A 168 2.75 6.00 -8.13
N VAL A 169 3.26 5.22 -9.09
CA VAL A 169 3.34 5.62 -10.51
C VAL A 169 1.94 5.84 -11.10
N LEU A 170 0.98 4.95 -10.83
CA LEU A 170 -0.41 5.10 -11.27
C LEU A 170 -1.06 6.35 -10.67
N LEU A 171 -0.83 6.62 -9.38
CA LEU A 171 -1.34 7.83 -8.73
C LEU A 171 -0.69 9.10 -9.28
N GLY A 172 0.59 9.05 -9.65
CA GLY A 172 1.31 10.14 -10.31
C GLY A 172 0.69 10.49 -11.66
N ILE A 173 0.51 9.50 -12.54
CA ILE A 173 -0.09 9.67 -13.88
C ILE A 173 -1.52 10.23 -13.77
N THR A 174 -2.32 9.70 -12.85
CA THR A 174 -3.69 10.19 -12.62
C THR A 174 -3.74 11.58 -12.02
N SER A 175 -2.77 11.97 -11.21
CA SER A 175 -2.68 13.31 -10.64
C SER A 175 -2.30 14.35 -11.69
N TRP A 176 -1.48 13.99 -12.69
CA TRP A 176 -1.11 14.85 -13.81
C TRP A 176 -2.27 15.12 -14.77
N THR A 177 -3.22 14.19 -14.87
CA THR A 177 -4.42 14.36 -15.71
C THR A 177 -5.53 15.15 -15.03
N ARG A 178 -5.33 15.65 -13.79
CA ARG A 178 -6.31 16.51 -13.12
C ARG A 178 -6.41 17.84 -13.87
N PRO A 179 -7.62 18.24 -14.34
CA PRO A 179 -7.80 19.56 -14.91
C PRO A 179 -7.48 20.62 -13.84
N PRO A 180 -6.83 21.75 -14.20
CA PRO A 180 -6.52 22.81 -13.26
C PRO A 180 -7.81 23.27 -12.59
N LYS A 181 -7.77 23.43 -11.26
CA LYS A 181 -8.89 24.05 -10.54
C LYS A 181 -9.06 25.45 -11.11
N GLU A 182 -10.23 25.73 -11.67
CA GLU A 182 -10.60 27.07 -12.12
C GLU A 182 -10.55 27.98 -10.89
N GLU A 183 -9.46 28.71 -10.73
CA GLU A 183 -9.29 29.71 -9.70
C GLU A 183 -10.38 30.75 -9.93
N LYS A 184 -11.38 30.80 -9.05
CA LYS A 184 -12.31 31.93 -9.03
C LYS A 184 -11.48 33.16 -8.67
N ILE A 185 -11.00 33.86 -9.69
CA ILE A 185 -10.57 35.24 -9.58
C ILE A 185 -11.75 35.95 -8.92
N THR A 186 -11.56 36.40 -7.68
CA THR A 186 -12.48 37.29 -6.97
C THR A 186 -12.50 38.60 -7.74
N THR A 187 -13.30 38.66 -8.81
CA THR A 187 -13.69 39.92 -9.44
C THR A 187 -14.76 40.58 -8.57
N PRO A 188 -14.62 41.88 -8.24
CA PRO A 188 -15.67 42.64 -7.55
C PRO A 188 -16.99 42.64 -8.37
N PRO A 189 -18.14 42.89 -7.72
CA PRO A 189 -19.45 42.55 -8.26
C PRO A 189 -19.85 43.53 -9.37
N SER A 190 -19.53 43.18 -10.61
CA SER A 190 -20.26 43.65 -11.78
C SER A 190 -19.95 42.74 -12.95
N THR A 191 -20.88 41.84 -13.27
CA THR A 191 -21.36 41.45 -14.62
C THR A 191 -22.05 40.08 -14.52
N GLU A 192 -23.15 40.03 -13.74
CA GLU A 192 -24.20 39.04 -13.92
C GLU A 192 -24.81 39.24 -15.31
N ARG A 193 -24.46 38.40 -16.30
CA ARG A 193 -25.39 38.08 -17.41
C ARG A 193 -25.02 36.88 -18.28
N SER A 194 -23.77 36.41 -18.31
CA SER A 194 -23.39 35.30 -19.22
C SER A 194 -23.29 33.90 -18.59
N ALA A 195 -23.24 33.78 -17.26
CA ALA A 195 -23.05 32.48 -16.59
C ALA A 195 -24.33 31.61 -16.46
N SER A 196 -25.50 32.12 -16.88
CA SER A 196 -26.79 31.42 -16.71
C SER A 196 -27.06 30.30 -17.74
N ARG A 197 -26.25 30.19 -18.80
CA ARG A 197 -26.45 29.18 -19.86
C ARG A 197 -25.71 27.85 -19.61
N SER A 198 -24.53 27.85 -18.98
CA SER A 198 -23.73 26.62 -18.87
C SER A 198 -24.13 25.72 -17.70
N ALA A 199 -24.55 26.29 -16.57
CA ALA A 199 -24.95 25.51 -15.38
C ALA A 199 -26.27 24.74 -15.57
N ARG A 200 -27.13 25.15 -16.52
CA ARG A 200 -28.39 24.46 -16.82
C ARG A 200 -28.21 23.14 -17.57
N VAL A 201 -27.09 22.94 -18.27
CA VAL A 201 -26.89 21.75 -19.12
C VAL A 201 -26.51 20.52 -18.29
N CYS A 202 -25.70 20.67 -17.22
CA CYS A 202 -25.29 19.54 -16.39
C CYS A 202 -26.40 19.00 -15.47
N ALA A 203 -27.35 19.84 -15.05
CA ALA A 203 -28.51 19.39 -14.29
C ALA A 203 -29.55 18.64 -15.17
N SER A 204 -29.59 18.94 -16.47
CA SER A 204 -30.57 18.33 -17.39
C SER A 204 -30.25 16.87 -17.72
N VAL A 205 -28.97 16.48 -17.82
CA VAL A 205 -28.58 15.09 -18.18
C VAL A 205 -28.85 14.10 -17.04
N ARG A 206 -28.80 14.55 -15.77
CA ARG A 206 -29.11 13.70 -14.61
C ARG A 206 -30.61 13.41 -14.48
N LYS A 207 -31.48 14.29 -14.97
CA LYS A 207 -32.94 14.12 -14.88
C LYS A 207 -33.49 13.20 -15.99
N THR A 208 -32.88 13.14 -17.16
CA THR A 208 -33.33 12.27 -18.26
C THR A 208 -32.94 10.80 -18.07
N ARG A 209 -31.90 10.50 -17.29
CA ARG A 209 -31.45 9.10 -17.07
C ARG A 209 -32.25 8.36 -16.00
N THR A 210 -32.98 9.06 -15.15
CA THR A 210 -33.83 8.47 -14.09
C THR A 210 -35.27 8.24 -14.54
N SER A 211 -35.73 8.84 -15.65
CA SER A 211 -37.05 8.54 -16.22
C SER A 211 -37.04 7.31 -17.14
N LEU A 212 -35.91 7.00 -17.79
CA LEU A 212 -35.82 5.93 -18.79
C LEU A 212 -35.71 4.50 -18.22
N CYS A 213 -35.54 4.32 -16.90
CA CYS A 213 -35.59 2.99 -16.26
C CYS A 213 -36.95 2.68 -15.60
N ARG A 214 -37.95 3.59 -15.65
CA ARG A 214 -39.25 3.36 -15.00
C ARG A 214 -40.35 2.84 -15.95
N ASP A 215 -40.17 2.95 -17.27
CA ASP A 215 -41.21 2.58 -18.27
C ASP A 215 -41.02 1.19 -18.91
N SER A 216 -40.02 0.40 -18.51
CA SER A 216 -39.80 -0.96 -19.07
C SER A 216 -40.53 -2.09 -18.33
N ASN A 217 -41.48 -1.81 -17.43
CA ASN A 217 -42.11 -2.86 -16.61
C ASN A 217 -43.65 -2.84 -16.55
N GLU A 218 -44.35 -2.33 -17.59
CA GLU A 218 -45.83 -2.33 -17.62
C GLU A 218 -46.46 -2.68 -18.99
N ASN A 219 -45.81 -3.44 -19.88
CA ASN A 219 -46.46 -3.91 -21.12
C ASN A 219 -46.20 -5.38 -21.44
N GLY A 220 -46.53 -6.26 -20.48
CA GLY A 220 -46.41 -7.72 -20.63
C GLY A 220 -47.57 -8.49 -20.01
N ALA A 221 -48.81 -8.05 -20.22
CA ALA A 221 -50.00 -8.81 -19.83
C ALA A 221 -51.23 -8.39 -20.67
N ARG A 222 -51.28 -8.80 -21.94
CA ARG A 222 -52.54 -9.02 -22.68
C ARG A 222 -52.26 -9.73 -24.00
N SER A 223 -52.41 -11.05 -23.95
CA SER A 223 -52.85 -11.91 -25.04
C SER A 223 -53.39 -13.18 -24.41
#